data_AF-A0A6A3KRB9-F1
#
_entry.id   AF-A0A6A3KRB9-F1
#
_cell.length_a   1.000
_cell.length_b   1.000
_cell.length_c   1.000
_cell.angle_alpha   90.00
_cell.angle_beta   90.00
_cell.angle_gamma   90.00
#
_symmetry.space_group_name_H-M   'P 1'
#
loop_
_entity.id
_entity.type
_entity.pdbx_description
1 polymer ?
#
loop_
_entity_poly.entity_id
_entity_poly.type
_entity_poly.pdbx_seq_one_letter_code
_entity_poly.pdbx_strand_id
1 'polypeptide(L)'
;MGKWLTIEEKYELIVKHRRSPALSQVKLAQWAQAAFNLERAPSANTVKKVLQAADEIETKHRQGITKRGRDVASPELETALKAFVDECGAQSVRLSRKLLVQKAQEILDEFPAERRPNLGLSVGWMTNFMDRHGIRFRQFRHRRAGENGLAKTEGPQRTVTDVTDHLALARDIPGRQLVHVDTTVHVSSRVAEVTTVSSKIVTKTVLITGASRGIGLAFVKYYVREGWNVIAAVRDVNKAKEQLKGLRVWNVVQVDVAEQKSIEEMAKELDGVCVDLLINNAGATGMHNLDDTTPEDCVRQFQVNAMGPLLVTRALLPNLQLAVSARGSAFVAQVTSRIGSISDNSSGGAYAHRASKGALNVFTKSLAIDLEPRNIGCLLLHPGNVNTAYSNFNGAVEPEESVEGMTRLIARAKIGDPLQLLHFGKGDVIDW
;
A
#
# COMPACT_ATOMS: atom_id res chain seq x y z
N MET A 1 23.41 22.17 -2.27
CA MET A 1 22.96 21.80 -0.92
C MET A 1 24.09 20.97 -0.31
N GLY A 2 24.65 21.36 0.85
CA GLY A 2 25.89 20.74 1.36
C GLY A 2 25.71 19.24 1.70
N LYS A 3 26.75 18.43 1.42
CA LYS A 3 26.81 16.99 1.72
C LYS A 3 26.55 16.75 3.22
N TRP A 4 25.63 15.83 3.54
CA TRP A 4 25.37 15.40 4.92
C TRP A 4 26.48 14.47 5.42
N LEU A 5 26.92 14.64 6.67
CA LEU A 5 27.93 13.76 7.28
C LEU A 5 27.42 12.31 7.40
N THR A 6 28.27 11.35 7.01
CA THR A 6 28.05 9.91 7.22
C THR A 6 28.11 9.55 8.71
N ILE A 7 27.72 8.32 9.09
CA ILE A 7 27.88 7.85 10.47
C ILE A 7 29.36 7.75 10.85
N GLU A 8 30.21 7.32 9.90
CA GLU A 8 31.67 7.30 10.08
C GLU A 8 32.23 8.71 10.33
N GLU A 9 31.90 9.67 9.47
CA GLU A 9 32.36 11.05 9.61
C GLU A 9 31.84 11.69 10.92
N LYS A 10 30.63 11.31 11.37
CA LYS A 10 30.10 11.73 12.68
C LYS A 10 30.83 11.08 13.84
N TYR A 11 31.14 9.79 13.74
CA TYR A 11 31.89 9.05 14.76
C TYR A 11 33.30 9.63 14.93
N GLU A 12 34.04 9.83 13.84
CA GLU A 12 35.37 10.45 13.85
C GLU A 12 35.35 11.87 14.45
N LEU A 13 34.29 12.63 14.19
CA LEU A 13 34.07 13.94 14.81
C LEU A 13 33.83 13.85 16.33
N ILE A 14 33.08 12.84 16.81
CA ILE A 14 32.90 12.57 18.24
C ILE A 14 34.21 12.16 18.89
N VAL A 15 34.98 11.27 18.26
CA VAL A 15 36.31 10.84 18.73
C VAL A 15 37.26 12.05 18.84
N LYS A 16 37.25 12.93 17.83
CA LYS A 16 38.04 14.17 17.86
C LYS A 16 37.65 15.08 19.01
N HIS A 17 36.35 15.25 19.29
CA HIS A 17 35.89 16.06 20.41
C HIS A 17 36.30 15.46 21.76
N ARG A 18 36.17 14.14 21.95
CA ARG A 18 36.58 13.45 23.19
C ARG A 18 38.08 13.56 23.46
N ARG A 19 38.92 13.50 22.41
CA ARG A 19 40.38 13.69 22.51
C ARG A 19 40.80 15.15 22.75
N SER A 20 39.91 16.11 22.53
CA SER A 20 40.23 17.54 22.62
C SER A 20 39.00 18.35 23.06
N PRO A 21 38.52 18.17 24.31
CA PRO A 21 37.24 18.71 24.78
C PRO A 21 37.21 20.25 24.84
N ALA A 22 38.38 20.90 24.89
CA ALA A 22 38.52 22.36 24.87
C ALA A 22 38.25 22.99 23.49
N LEU A 23 38.12 22.19 22.41
CA LEU A 23 37.80 22.72 21.08
C LEU A 23 36.35 23.20 21.03
N SER A 24 36.16 24.44 20.58
CA SER A 24 34.82 24.96 20.31
C SER A 24 34.16 24.23 19.14
N GLN A 25 32.83 24.23 19.11
CA GLN A 25 32.04 23.62 18.02
C GLN A 25 32.38 24.19 16.64
N VAL A 26 32.76 25.48 16.57
CA VAL A 26 33.23 26.14 15.35
C VAL A 26 34.58 25.58 14.89
N LYS A 27 35.52 25.35 15.80
CA LYS A 27 36.82 24.74 15.48
C LYS A 27 36.67 23.27 15.07
N LEU A 28 35.75 22.53 15.71
CA LEU A 28 35.41 21.16 15.30
C LEU A 28 34.77 21.10 13.90
N ALA A 29 33.92 22.07 13.57
CA ALA A 29 33.35 22.20 12.23
C ALA A 29 34.42 22.45 11.15
N GLN A 30 35.36 23.37 11.42
CA GLN A 30 36.47 23.64 10.53
C GLN A 30 37.39 22.43 10.35
N TRP A 31 37.69 21.72 11.45
CA TRP A 31 38.42 20.47 11.38
C TRP A 31 37.69 19.41 10.53
N ALA A 32 36.38 19.24 10.72
CA ALA A 32 35.58 18.28 9.97
C ALA A 32 35.52 18.62 8.47
N GLN A 33 35.49 19.91 8.12
CA GLN A 33 35.58 20.34 6.73
C GLN A 33 36.87 19.86 6.07
N ALA A 34 38.01 20.07 6.73
CA ALA A 34 39.32 19.67 6.23
C ALA A 34 39.50 18.15 6.23
N ALA A 35 39.13 17.48 7.33
CA ALA A 35 39.31 16.04 7.52
C ALA A 35 38.48 15.20 6.55
N PHE A 36 37.29 15.66 6.17
CA PHE A 36 36.35 14.92 5.31
C PHE A 36 36.21 15.50 3.91
N ASN A 37 37.07 16.46 3.55
CA ASN A 37 37.08 17.15 2.25
C ASN A 37 35.69 17.69 1.84
N LEU A 38 35.04 18.45 2.74
CA LEU A 38 33.69 18.98 2.52
C LEU A 38 33.75 20.35 1.82
N GLU A 39 32.86 20.59 0.87
CA GLU A 39 32.73 21.88 0.18
C GLU A 39 32.51 23.05 1.16
N ARG A 40 31.80 22.81 2.27
CA ARG A 40 31.54 23.78 3.34
C ARG A 40 31.60 23.11 4.70
N ALA A 41 32.08 23.83 5.70
CA ALA A 41 32.04 23.35 7.08
C ALA A 41 30.59 23.12 7.56
N PRO A 42 30.33 22.05 8.35
CA PRO A 42 29.05 21.90 9.02
C PRO A 42 28.80 23.06 9.99
N SER A 43 27.55 23.44 10.20
CA SER A 43 27.24 24.50 11.16
C SER A 43 27.62 24.08 12.59
N ALA A 44 27.93 25.04 13.47
CA ALA A 44 28.18 24.76 14.89
C ALA A 44 26.98 24.03 15.55
N ASN A 45 25.75 24.35 15.12
CA ASN A 45 24.54 23.65 15.57
C ASN A 45 24.48 22.19 15.07
N THR A 46 24.97 21.92 13.87
CA THR A 46 25.10 20.55 13.34
C THR A 46 26.09 19.76 14.18
N VAL A 47 27.25 20.34 14.50
CA VAL A 47 28.25 19.73 15.39
C VAL A 47 27.64 19.46 16.77
N LYS A 48 26.94 20.43 17.36
CA LYS A 48 26.23 20.26 18.63
C LYS A 48 25.28 19.06 18.62
N LYS A 49 24.44 18.94 17.60
CA LYS A 49 23.47 17.83 17.46
C LYS A 49 24.17 16.47 17.30
N VAL A 50 25.30 16.41 16.61
CA VAL A 50 26.11 15.18 16.48
C VAL A 50 26.66 14.77 17.84
N LEU A 51 27.22 15.71 18.61
CA LEU A 51 27.75 15.44 19.95
C LEU A 51 26.65 15.02 20.95
N GLN A 52 25.46 15.63 20.86
CA GLN A 52 24.30 15.23 21.68
C GLN A 52 23.79 13.81 21.36
N ALA A 53 24.02 13.33 20.14
CA ALA A 53 23.63 11.99 19.69
C ALA A 53 24.80 11.00 19.71
N ALA A 54 25.87 11.27 20.48
CA ALA A 54 27.11 10.49 20.44
C ALA A 54 26.89 8.99 20.69
N ASP A 55 26.16 8.63 21.74
CA ASP A 55 25.94 7.23 22.10
C ASP A 55 25.14 6.46 21.04
N GLU A 56 24.15 7.12 20.41
CA GLU A 56 23.38 6.57 19.29
C GLU A 56 24.27 6.34 18.06
N ILE A 57 25.15 7.31 17.76
CA ILE A 57 26.05 7.27 16.60
C ILE A 57 27.15 6.22 16.80
N GLU A 58 27.71 6.09 18.00
CA GLU A 58 28.70 5.07 18.35
C GLU A 58 28.10 3.67 18.31
N THR A 59 26.87 3.51 18.76
CA THR A 59 26.14 2.24 18.64
C THR A 59 25.96 1.87 17.17
N LYS A 60 25.57 2.84 16.32
CA LYS A 60 25.42 2.63 14.88
C LYS A 60 26.73 2.32 14.16
N HIS A 61 27.81 3.01 14.54
CA HIS A 61 29.16 2.77 14.02
C HIS A 61 29.64 1.36 14.37
N ARG A 62 29.47 0.93 15.63
CA ARG A 62 29.79 -0.44 16.08
C ARG A 62 29.00 -1.52 15.33
N GLN A 63 27.79 -1.19 14.88
CA GLN A 63 26.93 -2.05 14.07
C GLN A 63 27.23 -1.96 12.54
N GLY A 64 28.28 -1.23 12.14
CA GLY A 64 28.67 -1.07 10.73
C GLY A 64 27.70 -0.25 9.88
N ILE A 65 26.80 0.53 10.51
CA ILE A 65 25.78 1.32 9.81
C ILE A 65 26.42 2.60 9.28
N THR A 66 26.51 2.74 7.96
CA THR A 66 27.31 3.83 7.35
C THR A 66 26.54 5.15 7.11
N LYS A 67 25.19 5.15 7.04
CA LYS A 67 24.34 6.38 6.84
C LYS A 67 22.94 6.28 7.49
N ARG A 68 22.19 7.40 7.60
CA ARG A 68 20.71 7.43 7.78
C ARG A 68 20.05 7.56 6.40
N GLY A 69 19.04 6.74 6.07
CA GLY A 69 18.21 6.91 4.86
C GLY A 69 18.23 5.72 3.89
N ARG A 70 17.95 5.96 2.60
CA ARG A 70 17.74 4.93 1.57
C ARG A 70 18.96 4.02 1.31
N ASP A 71 20.15 4.41 1.77
CA ASP A 71 21.41 3.70 1.52
C ASP A 71 21.97 2.99 2.77
N VAL A 72 21.10 2.57 3.70
CA VAL A 72 21.53 1.85 4.90
C VAL A 72 21.95 0.42 4.52
N ALA A 73 23.23 0.11 4.65
CA ALA A 73 23.75 -1.26 4.57
C ALA A 73 24.07 -1.76 5.99
N SER A 74 23.57 -2.95 6.34
CA SER A 74 24.20 -3.79 7.36
C SER A 74 25.08 -4.77 6.57
N PRO A 75 26.42 -4.68 6.67
CA PRO A 75 27.32 -5.52 5.89
C PRO A 75 27.06 -7.02 6.08
N GLU A 76 26.71 -7.42 7.30
CA GLU A 76 26.39 -8.81 7.66
C GLU A 76 25.08 -9.28 7.00
N LEU A 77 24.00 -8.50 7.12
CA LEU A 77 22.73 -8.79 6.43
C LEU A 77 22.90 -8.82 4.91
N GLU A 78 23.65 -7.87 4.38
CA GLU A 78 23.87 -7.73 2.94
C GLU A 78 24.66 -8.92 2.39
N THR A 79 25.69 -9.38 3.11
CA THR A 79 26.47 -10.56 2.74
C THR A 79 25.62 -11.83 2.80
N ALA A 80 24.89 -12.04 3.89
CA ALA A 80 24.05 -13.22 4.07
C ALA A 80 22.89 -13.28 3.06
N LEU A 81 22.24 -12.14 2.79
CA LEU A 81 21.16 -12.07 1.81
C LEU A 81 21.68 -12.26 0.39
N LYS A 82 22.88 -11.76 0.07
CA LYS A 82 23.52 -12.00 -1.23
C LYS A 82 23.91 -13.48 -1.40
N ALA A 83 24.43 -14.14 -0.38
CA ALA A 83 24.73 -15.57 -0.41
C ALA A 83 23.48 -16.40 -0.70
N PHE A 84 22.34 -16.06 -0.08
CA PHE A 84 21.05 -16.68 -0.38
C PHE A 84 20.61 -16.47 -1.84
N VAL A 85 20.80 -15.27 -2.38
CA VAL A 85 20.49 -14.98 -3.80
C VAL A 85 21.33 -15.84 -4.73
N ASP A 86 22.62 -15.99 -4.44
CA ASP A 86 23.54 -16.78 -5.25
C ASP A 86 23.21 -18.28 -5.16
N GLU A 87 22.86 -18.77 -3.97
CA GLU A 87 22.38 -20.14 -3.78
C GLU A 87 21.09 -20.40 -4.56
N CYS A 88 20.13 -19.48 -4.51
CA CYS A 88 18.91 -19.59 -5.31
C CYS A 88 19.24 -19.63 -6.81
N GLY A 89 20.21 -18.84 -7.26
CA GLY A 89 20.69 -18.87 -8.65
C GLY A 89 21.32 -20.22 -9.03
N ALA A 90 22.14 -20.79 -8.14
CA ALA A 90 22.78 -22.09 -8.35
C ALA A 90 21.78 -23.26 -8.36
N GLN A 91 20.74 -23.18 -7.51
CA GLN A 91 19.69 -24.19 -7.39
C GLN A 91 18.53 -23.98 -8.36
N SER A 92 18.60 -22.97 -9.26
CA SER A 92 17.51 -22.57 -10.16
C SER A 92 16.19 -22.28 -9.42
N VAL A 93 16.27 -21.84 -8.16
CA VAL A 93 15.12 -21.43 -7.36
C VAL A 93 14.65 -20.06 -7.81
N ARG A 94 13.35 -19.94 -8.08
CA ARG A 94 12.74 -18.70 -8.55
C ARG A 94 12.71 -17.65 -7.44
N LEU A 95 13.55 -16.62 -7.56
CA LEU A 95 13.55 -15.47 -6.67
C LEU A 95 12.36 -14.53 -6.95
N SER A 96 11.65 -14.14 -5.91
CA SER A 96 10.65 -13.06 -5.94
C SER A 96 11.01 -11.98 -4.93
N ARG A 97 10.51 -10.76 -5.12
CA ARG A 97 10.71 -9.67 -4.15
C ARG A 97 10.18 -10.05 -2.76
N LYS A 98 9.05 -10.78 -2.69
CA LYS A 98 8.48 -11.29 -1.44
C LYS A 98 9.42 -12.28 -0.75
N LEU A 99 9.97 -13.23 -1.49
CA LEU A 99 10.92 -14.21 -0.96
C LEU A 99 12.20 -13.55 -0.42
N LEU A 100 12.71 -12.54 -1.14
CA LEU A 100 13.85 -11.74 -0.70
C LEU A 100 13.58 -10.97 0.59
N VAL A 101 12.42 -10.31 0.71
CA VAL A 101 12.05 -9.58 1.93
C VAL A 101 11.87 -10.54 3.10
N GLN A 102 11.20 -11.67 2.88
CA GLN A 102 11.02 -12.70 3.90
C GLN A 102 12.38 -13.24 4.37
N LYS A 103 13.28 -13.57 3.44
CA LYS A 103 14.62 -14.05 3.81
C LYS A 103 15.45 -13.00 4.53
N ALA A 104 15.37 -11.74 4.12
CA ALA A 104 16.03 -10.64 4.82
C ALA A 104 15.53 -10.50 6.27
N GLN A 105 14.23 -10.71 6.49
CA GLN A 105 13.65 -10.70 7.83
C GLN A 105 14.10 -11.90 8.67
N GLU A 106 14.13 -13.11 8.10
CA GLU A 106 14.64 -14.32 8.76
C GLU A 106 16.10 -14.13 9.20
N ILE A 107 16.97 -13.62 8.32
CA ILE A 107 18.38 -13.34 8.64
C ILE A 107 18.50 -12.29 9.76
N LEU A 108 17.65 -11.25 9.74
CA LEU A 108 17.62 -10.27 10.83
C LEU A 108 17.19 -10.90 12.15
N ASP A 109 16.27 -11.87 12.11
CA ASP A 109 15.77 -12.57 13.28
C ASP A 109 16.79 -13.55 13.88
N GLU A 110 17.79 -13.97 13.12
CA GLU A 110 18.91 -14.79 13.59
C GLU A 110 20.01 -13.98 14.29
N PHE A 111 20.05 -12.65 14.12
CA PHE A 111 21.04 -11.83 14.83
C PHE A 111 20.75 -11.78 16.35
N PRO A 112 21.81 -11.87 17.19
CA PRO A 112 21.69 -11.65 18.63
C PRO A 112 20.99 -10.33 18.93
N ALA A 113 20.07 -10.30 19.90
CA ALA A 113 19.24 -9.13 20.22
C ALA A 113 20.07 -7.85 20.46
N GLU A 114 21.28 -8.00 20.99
CA GLU A 114 22.23 -6.92 21.28
C GLU A 114 22.91 -6.32 20.02
N ARG A 115 22.95 -7.09 18.92
CA ARG A 115 23.62 -6.72 17.66
C ARG A 115 22.64 -6.54 16.49
N ARG A 116 21.36 -6.88 16.68
CA ARG A 116 20.34 -6.79 15.64
C ARG A 116 20.12 -5.34 15.21
N PRO A 117 20.35 -4.98 13.93
CA PRO A 117 20.11 -3.63 13.45
C PRO A 117 18.60 -3.40 13.27
N ASN A 118 18.09 -2.24 13.72
CA ASN A 118 16.69 -1.86 13.52
C ASN A 118 16.50 -1.31 12.09
N LEU A 119 16.23 -2.22 11.14
CA LEU A 119 16.04 -1.91 9.72
C LEU A 119 14.58 -2.13 9.32
N GLY A 120 13.96 -1.13 8.71
CA GLY A 120 12.55 -1.21 8.28
C GLY A 120 12.29 -2.03 7.01
N LEU A 121 13.29 -2.74 6.47
CA LEU A 121 13.25 -3.54 5.22
C LEU A 121 12.30 -2.97 4.14
N SER A 122 12.33 -1.65 3.94
CA SER A 122 11.36 -0.96 3.09
C SER A 122 11.56 -1.33 1.62
N VAL A 123 10.55 -1.06 0.80
CA VAL A 123 10.65 -1.23 -0.67
C VAL A 123 11.86 -0.46 -1.23
N GLY A 124 12.15 0.74 -0.71
CA GLY A 124 13.33 1.50 -1.10
C GLY A 124 14.65 0.83 -0.69
N TRP A 125 14.71 0.23 0.51
CA TRP A 125 15.88 -0.53 0.96
C TRP A 125 16.15 -1.73 0.04
N MET A 126 15.10 -2.50 -0.28
CA MET A 126 15.19 -3.68 -1.14
C MET A 126 15.59 -3.31 -2.58
N THR A 127 15.05 -2.21 -3.09
CA THR A 127 15.40 -1.71 -4.43
C THR A 127 16.88 -1.34 -4.49
N ASN A 128 17.39 -0.64 -3.48
CA ASN A 128 18.80 -0.27 -3.43
C ASN A 128 19.72 -1.47 -3.19
N PHE A 129 19.32 -2.48 -2.40
CA PHE A 129 20.06 -3.74 -2.27
C PHE A 129 20.17 -4.44 -3.64
N MET A 130 19.05 -4.58 -4.35
CA MET A 130 19.03 -5.22 -5.66
C MET A 130 19.91 -4.48 -6.68
N ASP A 131 19.85 -3.15 -6.71
CA ASP A 131 20.66 -2.32 -7.60
C ASP A 131 22.17 -2.49 -7.31
N ARG A 132 22.57 -2.51 -6.03
CA ARG A 132 23.98 -2.71 -5.64
C ARG A 132 24.53 -4.06 -6.07
N HIS A 133 23.70 -5.11 -6.08
CA HIS A 133 24.09 -6.47 -6.40
C HIS A 133 23.74 -6.89 -7.84
N GLY A 134 23.30 -5.95 -8.68
CA GLY A 134 22.96 -6.22 -10.08
C GLY A 134 21.76 -7.13 -10.27
N ILE A 135 20.89 -7.27 -9.27
CA ILE A 135 19.72 -8.14 -9.29
C ILE A 135 18.60 -7.40 -10.04
N ARG A 136 18.20 -7.93 -11.20
CA ARG A 136 17.10 -7.35 -12.01
C ARG A 136 15.98 -8.35 -12.22
N PHE A 137 14.73 -7.92 -11.99
CA PHE A 137 13.54 -8.62 -12.45
C PHE A 137 13.22 -8.16 -13.88
N ARG A 138 12.83 -9.09 -14.77
CA ARG A 138 12.57 -8.77 -16.18
C ARG A 138 11.36 -7.84 -16.30
N GLN A 139 11.48 -6.74 -17.04
CA GLN A 139 10.33 -5.94 -17.46
C GLN A 139 9.54 -6.68 -18.54
N PHE A 140 8.22 -6.68 -18.43
CA PHE A 140 7.32 -7.26 -19.42
C PHE A 140 7.40 -6.43 -20.72
N ARG A 141 7.96 -6.98 -21.80
CA ARG A 141 7.93 -6.36 -23.14
C ARG A 141 6.68 -6.84 -23.88
N HIS A 142 5.77 -5.92 -24.21
CA HIS A 142 4.72 -6.20 -25.19
C HIS A 142 5.36 -6.55 -26.54
N ARG A 143 5.10 -7.74 -27.09
CA ARG A 143 5.22 -7.97 -28.54
C ARG A 143 4.08 -7.19 -29.20
N ARG A 144 4.40 -6.12 -29.93
CA ARG A 144 3.51 -5.60 -30.97
C ARG A 144 3.51 -6.62 -32.12
N ALA A 145 2.33 -7.03 -32.55
CA ALA A 145 2.18 -7.75 -33.81
C ALA A 145 2.38 -6.76 -34.95
N GLY A 146 3.35 -7.05 -35.82
CA GLY A 146 3.59 -6.32 -37.08
C GLY A 146 4.90 -5.55 -37.12
N GLU A 147 5.99 -6.24 -37.45
CA GLU A 147 7.09 -5.70 -38.27
C GLU A 147 8.03 -6.85 -38.67
N ASN A 148 8.06 -7.14 -39.97
CA ASN A 148 9.02 -8.03 -40.60
C ASN A 148 10.36 -7.28 -40.76
N GLY A 149 11.49 -7.89 -40.37
CA GLY A 149 12.78 -7.53 -40.97
C GLY A 149 14.00 -7.51 -40.04
N LEU A 150 14.86 -8.53 -40.24
CA LEU A 150 16.32 -8.53 -40.12
C LEU A 150 16.96 -8.54 -38.71
N ALA A 151 17.49 -9.72 -38.39
CA ALA A 151 18.40 -9.99 -37.30
C ALA A 151 19.74 -9.24 -37.45
N LYS A 152 20.24 -8.69 -36.34
CA LYS A 152 21.68 -8.50 -36.11
C LYS A 152 22.09 -9.27 -34.86
N THR A 153 23.07 -10.14 -35.07
CA THR A 153 23.75 -11.01 -34.11
C THR A 153 24.88 -10.27 -33.40
N GLU A 154 24.85 -10.22 -32.07
CA GLU A 154 26.04 -10.19 -31.20
C GLU A 154 25.70 -10.99 -29.92
N GLY A 155 26.57 -11.94 -29.52
CA GLY A 155 26.42 -12.76 -28.30
C GLY A 155 27.44 -12.38 -27.21
N PRO A 156 27.68 -13.23 -26.19
CA PRO A 156 26.75 -13.97 -25.35
C PRO A 156 26.74 -13.38 -23.91
N GLN A 157 25.57 -13.05 -23.36
CA GLN A 157 25.39 -12.90 -21.91
C GLN A 157 24.23 -13.78 -21.46
N ARG A 158 24.58 -14.96 -20.95
CA ARG A 158 23.68 -15.83 -20.19
C ARG A 158 23.60 -15.29 -18.76
N THR A 159 22.41 -14.92 -18.27
CA THR A 159 22.05 -15.02 -16.85
C THR A 159 20.52 -15.03 -16.66
N VAL A 160 20.05 -16.13 -16.05
CA VAL A 160 18.88 -16.34 -15.18
C VAL A 160 17.48 -15.96 -15.71
N THR A 161 16.93 -16.96 -16.42
CA THR A 161 15.53 -17.46 -16.46
C THR A 161 14.32 -16.52 -16.52
N ASP A 162 13.51 -16.81 -17.53
CA ASP A 162 12.21 -16.27 -17.91
C ASP A 162 11.12 -16.44 -16.85
N VAL A 163 10.28 -15.41 -16.65
CA VAL A 163 8.91 -15.64 -16.16
C VAL A 163 7.89 -14.59 -16.65
N THR A 164 6.76 -15.12 -17.12
CA THR A 164 5.41 -14.55 -17.19
C THR A 164 4.72 -14.68 -15.82
N ASP A 165 4.13 -13.59 -15.32
CA ASP A 165 3.27 -13.63 -14.14
C ASP A 165 1.93 -14.32 -14.47
N HIS A 166 1.74 -15.51 -13.91
CA HIS A 166 0.41 -16.10 -13.74
C HIS A 166 0.31 -16.83 -12.40
N LEU A 167 -0.84 -16.64 -11.76
CA LEU A 167 -1.36 -17.41 -10.64
C LEU A 167 -1.27 -18.92 -10.90
N ALA A 168 -0.59 -19.64 -10.01
CA ALA A 168 -0.87 -21.05 -9.77
C ALA A 168 -1.46 -21.19 -8.36
N LEU A 169 -2.69 -21.66 -8.32
CA LEU A 169 -3.47 -22.03 -7.16
C LEU A 169 -2.87 -23.29 -6.50
N ALA A 170 -2.95 -23.33 -5.17
CA ALA A 170 -3.24 -24.48 -4.30
C ALA A 170 -2.46 -25.81 -4.42
N ARG A 171 -1.92 -26.22 -3.25
CA ARG A 171 -1.60 -27.56 -2.72
C ARG A 171 -0.32 -28.26 -3.21
N ASP A 172 0.66 -28.36 -2.31
CA ASP A 172 0.96 -29.62 -1.61
C ASP A 172 1.82 -29.36 -0.35
N ILE A 173 1.38 -29.91 0.79
CA ILE A 173 2.15 -30.00 2.03
C ILE A 173 2.44 -31.49 2.25
N PRO A 174 3.69 -31.96 2.08
CA PRO A 174 4.08 -33.27 2.57
C PRO A 174 4.54 -33.15 4.03
N GLY A 175 3.91 -33.91 4.93
CA GLY A 175 4.43 -34.11 6.29
C GLY A 175 3.42 -33.92 7.43
N ARG A 176 2.34 -34.71 7.45
CA ARG A 176 1.73 -35.11 8.73
C ARG A 176 1.14 -36.49 8.61
N GLN A 177 1.88 -37.45 9.14
CA GLN A 177 1.52 -38.85 9.28
C GLN A 177 0.39 -38.94 10.30
N LEU A 178 -0.84 -39.19 9.85
CA LEU A 178 -1.94 -39.59 10.72
C LEU A 178 -1.93 -41.12 10.81
N VAL A 179 -1.52 -41.61 11.96
CA VAL A 179 -1.60 -43.03 12.32
C VAL A 179 -3.08 -43.42 12.42
N HIS A 180 -3.49 -44.38 11.60
CA HIS A 180 -4.75 -45.08 11.76
C HIS A 180 -4.68 -45.92 13.04
N VAL A 181 -5.65 -45.71 13.94
CA VAL A 181 -5.98 -46.70 14.97
C VAL A 181 -7.47 -46.97 14.82
N ASP A 182 -7.77 -48.16 14.32
CA ASP A 182 -9.10 -48.74 14.35
C ASP A 182 -9.55 -48.90 15.81
N THR A 183 -10.68 -48.31 16.16
CA THR A 183 -11.44 -48.74 17.32
C THR A 183 -12.92 -48.59 17.04
N THR A 184 -13.54 -49.71 16.71
CA THR A 184 -14.98 -49.91 16.67
C THR A 184 -15.57 -49.70 18.06
N VAL A 185 -16.49 -48.74 18.19
CA VAL A 185 -17.39 -48.65 19.35
C VAL A 185 -18.82 -48.45 18.83
N HIS A 186 -19.63 -49.48 18.99
CA HIS A 186 -21.09 -49.42 18.85
C HIS A 186 -21.69 -48.64 20.03
N VAL A 187 -22.44 -47.56 19.78
CA VAL A 187 -23.47 -47.09 20.72
C VAL A 187 -24.71 -46.58 19.98
N SER A 188 -25.84 -46.95 20.57
CA SER A 188 -27.24 -46.98 20.11
C SER A 188 -27.88 -45.64 19.72
N SER A 189 -28.85 -45.77 18.81
CA SER A 189 -29.82 -44.80 18.31
C SER A 189 -30.66 -44.09 19.37
N ARG A 190 -30.71 -42.76 19.32
CA ARG A 190 -31.94 -41.97 19.58
C ARG A 190 -31.97 -40.73 18.69
N VAL A 191 -32.98 -40.70 17.83
CA VAL A 191 -33.36 -39.57 16.99
C VAL A 191 -33.91 -38.46 17.89
N ALA A 192 -33.33 -37.27 17.81
CA ALA A 192 -33.98 -36.04 18.20
C ALA A 192 -33.97 -35.14 16.97
N GLU A 193 -35.15 -34.93 16.37
CA GLU A 193 -35.35 -33.90 15.35
C GLU A 193 -35.02 -32.54 15.96
N VAL A 194 -33.81 -32.06 15.68
CA VAL A 194 -33.50 -30.65 15.83
C VAL A 194 -34.05 -29.97 14.60
N THR A 195 -35.26 -29.42 14.72
CA THR A 195 -35.79 -28.46 13.76
C THR A 195 -34.87 -27.23 13.79
N THR A 196 -33.85 -27.24 12.95
CA THR A 196 -33.02 -26.07 12.71
C THR A 196 -33.91 -25.04 12.03
N VAL A 197 -34.43 -24.11 12.83
CA VAL A 197 -34.91 -22.82 12.33
C VAL A 197 -33.71 -22.20 11.64
N SER A 198 -33.70 -22.28 10.30
CA SER A 198 -32.71 -21.61 9.47
C SER A 198 -32.87 -20.12 9.69
N SER A 199 -32.15 -19.57 10.66
CA SER A 199 -31.92 -18.13 10.74
C SER A 199 -31.28 -17.76 9.41
N LYS A 200 -32.04 -17.11 8.52
CA LYS A 200 -31.50 -16.56 7.27
C LYS A 200 -30.20 -15.86 7.62
N ILE A 201 -29.07 -16.40 7.18
CA ILE A 201 -27.81 -15.66 7.20
C ILE A 201 -28.04 -14.51 6.23
N VAL A 202 -28.42 -13.37 6.76
CA VAL A 202 -28.67 -12.20 5.93
C VAL A 202 -27.28 -11.71 5.49
N THR A 203 -26.98 -11.85 4.20
CA THR A 203 -25.70 -11.47 3.60
C THR A 203 -25.51 -9.95 3.68
N LYS A 204 -24.29 -9.49 3.94
CA LYS A 204 -23.94 -8.05 3.90
C LYS A 204 -23.75 -7.57 2.46
N THR A 205 -24.03 -6.30 2.21
CA THR A 205 -23.94 -5.67 0.89
C THR A 205 -22.85 -4.60 0.87
N VAL A 206 -22.04 -4.60 -0.19
CA VAL A 206 -21.04 -3.56 -0.46
C VAL A 206 -21.32 -2.91 -1.82
N LEU A 207 -21.29 -1.58 -1.89
CA LEU A 207 -21.30 -0.83 -3.13
C LEU A 207 -19.91 -0.25 -3.41
N ILE A 208 -19.38 -0.48 -4.60
CA ILE A 208 -18.02 -0.05 -4.99
C ILE A 208 -18.11 0.83 -6.23
N THR A 209 -17.75 2.10 -6.13
CA THR A 209 -17.67 2.99 -7.31
C THR A 209 -16.35 2.78 -8.07
N GLY A 210 -16.38 2.90 -9.40
CA GLY A 210 -15.20 2.65 -10.22
C GLY A 210 -14.78 1.17 -10.24
N ALA A 211 -15.76 0.27 -10.18
CA ALA A 211 -15.55 -1.17 -10.01
C ALA A 211 -15.07 -1.93 -11.26
N SER A 212 -14.92 -1.28 -12.42
CA SER A 212 -14.65 -1.97 -13.68
C SER A 212 -13.19 -2.38 -13.90
N ARG A 213 -12.23 -1.82 -13.16
CA ARG A 213 -10.78 -2.10 -13.31
C ARG A 213 -9.97 -1.71 -12.08
N GLY A 214 -8.69 -2.08 -12.06
CA GLY A 214 -7.72 -1.65 -11.05
C GLY A 214 -8.15 -2.01 -9.63
N ILE A 215 -7.96 -1.08 -8.69
CA ILE A 215 -8.29 -1.25 -7.27
C ILE A 215 -9.78 -1.59 -7.07
N GLY A 216 -10.68 -0.93 -7.81
CA GLY A 216 -12.13 -1.20 -7.72
C GLY A 216 -12.50 -2.63 -8.10
N LEU A 217 -11.91 -3.17 -9.17
CA LEU A 217 -12.12 -4.56 -9.57
C LEU A 217 -11.52 -5.53 -8.55
N ALA A 218 -10.37 -5.19 -7.95
CA ALA A 218 -9.78 -6.00 -6.89
C ALA A 218 -10.69 -6.03 -5.64
N PHE A 219 -11.33 -4.92 -5.26
CA PHE A 219 -12.37 -4.91 -4.22
C PHE A 219 -13.56 -5.80 -4.58
N VAL A 220 -14.05 -5.74 -5.83
CA VAL A 220 -15.15 -6.62 -6.27
C VAL A 220 -14.77 -8.10 -6.09
N LYS A 221 -13.60 -8.51 -6.60
CA LYS A 221 -13.11 -9.88 -6.47
C LYS A 221 -13.01 -10.30 -5.00
N TYR A 222 -12.46 -9.42 -4.15
CA TYR A 222 -12.34 -9.66 -2.72
C TYR A 222 -13.71 -9.90 -2.08
N TYR A 223 -14.66 -8.97 -2.20
CA TYR A 223 -15.94 -9.09 -1.49
C TYR A 223 -16.86 -10.18 -2.07
N VAL A 224 -16.76 -10.49 -3.36
CA VAL A 224 -17.40 -11.68 -3.94
C VAL A 224 -16.86 -12.96 -3.31
N ARG A 225 -15.52 -13.06 -3.13
CA ARG A 225 -14.88 -14.20 -2.46
C ARG A 225 -15.29 -14.33 -1.00
N GLU A 226 -15.44 -13.20 -0.29
CA GLU A 226 -15.92 -13.17 1.10
C GLU A 226 -17.43 -13.42 1.22
N GLY A 227 -18.14 -13.66 0.11
CA GLY A 227 -19.56 -14.01 0.10
C GLY A 227 -20.51 -12.83 0.34
N TRP A 228 -20.07 -11.59 0.13
CA TRP A 228 -20.92 -10.40 0.22
C TRP A 228 -21.74 -10.21 -1.05
N ASN A 229 -22.89 -9.53 -0.93
CA ASN A 229 -23.61 -9.00 -2.07
C ASN A 229 -22.84 -7.79 -2.60
N VAL A 230 -22.19 -7.94 -3.76
CA VAL A 230 -21.42 -6.85 -4.36
C VAL A 230 -22.26 -6.11 -5.40
N ILE A 231 -22.41 -4.79 -5.19
CA ILE A 231 -22.92 -3.84 -6.18
C ILE A 231 -21.73 -3.16 -6.85
N ALA A 232 -21.47 -3.49 -8.11
CA ALA A 232 -20.41 -2.88 -8.90
C ALA A 232 -20.93 -1.63 -9.63
N ALA A 233 -20.59 -0.45 -9.12
CA ALA A 233 -20.92 0.83 -9.76
C ALA A 233 -19.85 1.21 -10.79
N VAL A 234 -20.26 1.32 -12.06
CA VAL A 234 -19.37 1.52 -13.21
C VAL A 234 -19.90 2.60 -14.15
N ARG A 235 -19.02 3.28 -14.89
CA ARG A 235 -19.46 4.31 -15.87
C ARG A 235 -20.08 3.72 -17.13
N ASP A 236 -19.57 2.58 -17.59
CA ASP A 236 -20.00 1.92 -18.82
C ASP A 236 -20.27 0.44 -18.50
N VAL A 237 -21.54 0.10 -18.33
CA VAL A 237 -21.98 -1.25 -17.95
C VAL A 237 -21.60 -2.25 -19.03
N ASN A 238 -21.66 -1.87 -20.31
CA ASN A 238 -21.36 -2.79 -21.42
C ASN A 238 -19.88 -3.16 -21.45
N LYS A 239 -18.97 -2.21 -21.26
CA LYS A 239 -17.53 -2.50 -21.14
C LYS A 239 -17.19 -3.26 -19.86
N ALA A 240 -17.92 -3.01 -18.76
CA ALA A 240 -17.68 -3.70 -17.50
C ALA A 240 -18.06 -5.20 -17.54
N LYS A 241 -19.00 -5.61 -18.42
CA LYS A 241 -19.43 -7.01 -18.54
C LYS A 241 -18.28 -7.99 -18.75
N GLU A 242 -17.30 -7.64 -19.57
CA GLU A 242 -16.14 -8.50 -19.81
C GLU A 242 -15.25 -8.63 -18.56
N GLN A 243 -15.00 -7.51 -17.89
CA GLN A 243 -14.13 -7.45 -16.70
C GLN A 243 -14.75 -8.14 -15.48
N LEU A 244 -16.08 -8.11 -15.39
CA LEU A 244 -16.86 -8.73 -14.32
C LEU A 244 -17.32 -10.15 -14.66
N LYS A 245 -17.01 -10.64 -15.87
CA LYS A 245 -17.45 -11.96 -16.33
C LYS A 245 -16.91 -13.06 -15.41
N GLY A 246 -17.81 -13.96 -14.99
CA GLY A 246 -17.47 -15.07 -14.09
C GLY A 246 -17.36 -14.68 -12.61
N LEU A 247 -17.40 -13.38 -12.28
CA LEU A 247 -17.60 -12.92 -10.92
C LEU A 247 -19.09 -12.97 -10.59
N ARG A 248 -19.46 -13.57 -9.45
CA ARG A 248 -20.86 -13.61 -8.97
C ARG A 248 -21.24 -12.28 -8.32
N VAL A 249 -21.13 -11.19 -9.08
CA VAL A 249 -21.56 -9.84 -8.66
C VAL A 249 -23.08 -9.83 -8.53
N TRP A 250 -23.60 -9.22 -7.47
CA TRP A 250 -25.03 -9.22 -7.18
C TRP A 250 -25.80 -8.23 -8.05
N ASN A 251 -25.24 -7.03 -8.25
CA ASN A 251 -25.79 -6.03 -9.17
C ASN A 251 -24.68 -5.21 -9.84
N VAL A 252 -24.91 -4.74 -11.07
CA VAL A 252 -24.02 -3.83 -11.79
C VAL A 252 -24.82 -2.60 -12.18
N VAL A 253 -24.48 -1.44 -11.61
CA VAL A 253 -25.22 -0.19 -11.80
C VAL A 253 -24.38 0.83 -12.57
N GLN A 254 -25.03 1.66 -13.37
CA GLN A 254 -24.36 2.73 -14.09
C GLN A 254 -24.25 3.98 -13.21
N VAL A 255 -23.04 4.52 -13.07
CA VAL A 255 -22.83 5.84 -12.45
C VAL A 255 -21.58 6.52 -12.99
N ASP A 256 -21.72 7.77 -13.44
CA ASP A 256 -20.62 8.73 -13.47
C ASP A 256 -20.69 9.63 -12.24
N VAL A 257 -19.72 9.48 -11.35
CA VAL A 257 -19.66 10.23 -10.08
C VAL A 257 -19.38 11.73 -10.29
N ALA A 258 -19.05 12.17 -11.50
CA ALA A 258 -18.99 13.59 -11.85
C ALA A 258 -20.37 14.21 -12.11
N GLU A 259 -21.40 13.39 -12.36
CA GLU A 259 -22.69 13.84 -12.85
C GLU A 259 -23.80 13.61 -11.82
N GLN A 260 -24.34 14.70 -11.27
CA GLN A 260 -25.37 14.65 -10.23
C GLN A 260 -26.59 13.82 -10.65
N LYS A 261 -27.06 13.97 -11.89
CA LYS A 261 -28.19 13.20 -12.43
C LYS A 261 -27.90 11.70 -12.46
N SER A 262 -26.69 11.31 -12.86
CA SER A 262 -26.28 9.90 -12.89
C SER A 262 -26.24 9.29 -11.48
N ILE A 263 -25.81 10.06 -10.48
CA ILE A 263 -25.83 9.65 -9.07
C ILE A 263 -27.27 9.46 -8.56
N GLU A 264 -28.18 10.37 -8.91
CA GLU A 264 -29.59 10.30 -8.53
C GLU A 264 -30.31 9.11 -9.16
N GLU A 265 -30.03 8.84 -10.45
CA GLU A 265 -30.56 7.67 -11.16
C GLU A 265 -30.10 6.36 -10.52
N MET A 266 -28.80 6.24 -10.19
CA MET A 266 -28.25 5.09 -9.46
C MET A 266 -28.90 4.94 -8.08
N ALA A 267 -29.05 6.02 -7.32
CA ALA A 267 -29.67 5.96 -5.98
C ALA A 267 -31.13 5.54 -6.06
N LYS A 268 -31.87 6.00 -7.08
CA LYS A 268 -33.26 5.58 -7.35
C LYS A 268 -33.35 4.11 -7.73
N GLU A 269 -32.44 3.61 -8.57
CA GLU A 269 -32.37 2.17 -8.93
C GLU A 269 -32.13 1.29 -7.70
N LEU A 270 -31.38 1.80 -6.73
CA LEU A 270 -31.03 1.12 -5.49
C LEU A 270 -32.01 1.41 -4.34
N ASP A 271 -33.18 2.00 -4.59
CA ASP A 271 -34.14 2.27 -3.54
C ASP A 271 -34.54 0.98 -2.78
N GLY A 272 -34.62 1.06 -1.45
CA GLY A 272 -34.87 -0.09 -0.58
C GLY A 272 -33.71 -1.10 -0.44
N VAL A 273 -32.58 -0.91 -1.12
CA VAL A 273 -31.42 -1.80 -1.01
C VAL A 273 -30.57 -1.44 0.22
N CYS A 274 -30.41 -2.38 1.15
CA CYS A 274 -29.50 -2.25 2.27
C CYS A 274 -28.04 -2.24 1.80
N VAL A 275 -27.25 -1.22 2.19
CA VAL A 275 -25.81 -1.12 1.88
C VAL A 275 -25.02 -0.99 3.18
N ASP A 276 -24.33 -2.06 3.58
CA ASP A 276 -23.51 -2.09 4.81
C ASP A 276 -22.20 -1.32 4.66
N LEU A 277 -21.66 -1.28 3.44
CA LEU A 277 -20.39 -0.63 3.14
C LEU A 277 -20.45 0.08 1.78
N LEU A 278 -20.16 1.38 1.78
CA LEU A 278 -19.92 2.15 0.57
C LEU A 278 -18.42 2.37 0.39
N ILE A 279 -17.84 1.90 -0.72
CA ILE A 279 -16.44 2.16 -1.09
C ILE A 279 -16.42 3.13 -2.27
N ASN A 280 -16.07 4.37 -1.96
CA ASN A 280 -15.82 5.40 -2.95
C ASN A 280 -14.39 5.25 -3.49
N ASN A 281 -14.26 4.55 -4.62
CA ASN A 281 -12.99 4.26 -5.27
C ASN A 281 -12.82 4.96 -6.64
N ALA A 282 -13.91 5.37 -7.29
CA ALA A 282 -13.82 6.08 -8.56
C ALA A 282 -12.88 7.30 -8.47
N GLY A 283 -12.00 7.45 -9.46
CA GLY A 283 -11.00 8.51 -9.51
C GLY A 283 -10.68 8.95 -10.92
N ALA A 284 -10.37 10.23 -11.09
CA ALA A 284 -9.87 10.79 -12.33
C ALA A 284 -8.38 10.49 -12.51
N THR A 285 -7.96 10.23 -13.75
CA THR A 285 -6.56 10.09 -14.15
C THR A 285 -6.00 11.45 -14.55
N GLY A 286 -4.69 11.65 -14.38
CA GLY A 286 -4.00 12.89 -14.75
C GLY A 286 -3.12 13.34 -13.61
N MET A 287 -1.84 13.57 -13.90
CA MET A 287 -0.88 14.04 -12.90
C MET A 287 -0.02 15.12 -13.52
N HIS A 288 -0.64 16.27 -13.73
CA HIS A 288 -0.05 17.42 -14.39
C HIS A 288 0.76 18.27 -13.40
N ASN A 289 1.90 18.79 -13.86
CA ASN A 289 2.75 19.70 -13.10
C ASN A 289 2.35 21.16 -13.40
N LEU A 290 3.08 22.11 -12.83
CA LEU A 290 2.74 23.54 -12.90
C LEU A 290 2.50 24.01 -14.34
N ASP A 291 3.36 23.60 -15.27
CA ASP A 291 3.32 24.06 -16.66
C ASP A 291 2.18 23.43 -17.48
N ASP A 292 1.66 22.27 -17.06
CA ASP A 292 0.67 21.47 -17.81
C ASP A 292 -0.72 21.48 -17.16
N THR A 293 -0.87 22.02 -15.95
CA THR A 293 -2.13 22.00 -15.21
C THR A 293 -3.10 23.02 -15.79
N THR A 294 -4.28 22.57 -16.22
CA THR A 294 -5.34 23.46 -16.72
C THR A 294 -6.48 23.63 -15.71
N PRO A 295 -7.30 24.70 -15.84
CA PRO A 295 -8.52 24.84 -15.05
C PRO A 295 -9.47 23.65 -15.20
N GLU A 296 -9.59 23.07 -16.40
CA GLU A 296 -10.46 21.93 -16.69
C GLU A 296 -9.98 20.67 -15.97
N ASP A 297 -8.67 20.42 -15.90
CA ASP A 297 -8.12 19.32 -15.10
C ASP A 297 -8.45 19.53 -13.61
N CYS A 298 -8.23 20.74 -13.08
CA CYS A 298 -8.59 21.07 -11.70
C CYS A 298 -10.07 20.80 -11.39
N VAL A 299 -10.98 21.31 -12.23
CA VAL A 299 -12.43 21.11 -12.09
C VAL A 299 -12.78 19.63 -12.18
N ARG A 300 -12.26 18.93 -13.19
CA ARG A 300 -12.58 17.51 -13.44
C ARG A 300 -12.09 16.59 -12.32
N GLN A 301 -10.90 16.86 -11.77
CA GLN A 301 -10.36 16.11 -10.63
C GLN A 301 -11.13 16.41 -9.35
N PHE A 302 -11.49 17.68 -9.11
CA PHE A 302 -12.32 18.04 -7.96
C PHE A 302 -13.70 17.40 -8.01
N GLN A 303 -14.36 17.45 -9.17
CA GLN A 303 -15.66 16.83 -9.40
C GLN A 303 -15.64 15.33 -9.10
N VAL A 304 -14.64 14.59 -9.58
CA VAL A 304 -14.63 13.12 -9.41
C VAL A 304 -13.98 12.66 -8.12
N ASN A 305 -12.87 13.26 -7.69
CA ASN A 305 -12.12 12.75 -6.54
C ASN A 305 -12.64 13.31 -5.21
N ALA A 306 -13.32 14.46 -5.20
CA ALA A 306 -13.79 15.11 -3.97
C ALA A 306 -15.32 15.22 -3.91
N MET A 307 -15.94 15.93 -4.86
CA MET A 307 -17.40 16.10 -4.86
C MET A 307 -18.16 14.79 -5.11
N GLY A 308 -17.70 13.98 -6.05
CA GLY A 308 -18.35 12.72 -6.40
C GLY A 308 -18.57 11.81 -5.19
N PRO A 309 -17.52 11.49 -4.41
CA PRO A 309 -17.68 10.71 -3.19
C PRO A 309 -18.63 11.32 -2.15
N LEU A 310 -18.63 12.65 -1.98
CA LEU A 310 -19.57 13.36 -1.11
C LEU A 310 -21.01 13.19 -1.60
N LEU A 311 -21.26 13.43 -2.89
CA LEU A 311 -22.59 13.39 -3.50
C LEU A 311 -23.14 11.96 -3.58
N VAL A 312 -22.30 10.97 -3.88
CA VAL A 312 -22.65 9.54 -3.83
C VAL A 312 -23.03 9.14 -2.41
N THR A 313 -22.22 9.53 -1.41
CA THR A 313 -22.52 9.25 0.00
C THR A 313 -23.85 9.87 0.41
N ARG A 314 -24.09 11.13 0.03
CA ARG A 314 -25.35 11.83 0.29
C ARG A 314 -26.55 11.12 -0.35
N ALA A 315 -26.43 10.70 -1.60
CA ALA A 315 -27.52 10.05 -2.33
C ALA A 315 -27.85 8.65 -1.77
N LEU A 316 -26.84 7.93 -1.26
CA LEU A 316 -26.98 6.60 -0.67
C LEU A 316 -27.21 6.62 0.85
N LEU A 317 -27.43 7.78 1.46
CA LEU A 317 -27.78 7.90 2.88
C LEU A 317 -28.95 7.00 3.30
N PRO A 318 -30.08 6.94 2.54
CA PRO A 318 -31.17 6.02 2.86
C PRO A 318 -30.72 4.55 2.89
N ASN A 319 -29.90 4.12 1.93
CA ASN A 319 -29.36 2.76 1.85
C ASN A 319 -28.46 2.39 3.04
N LEU A 320 -27.61 3.34 3.46
CA LEU A 320 -26.75 3.18 4.64
C LEU A 320 -27.59 3.12 5.93
N GLN A 321 -28.66 3.91 6.03
CA GLN A 321 -29.59 3.89 7.17
C GLN A 321 -30.38 2.58 7.26
N LEU A 322 -30.69 1.93 6.13
CA LEU A 322 -31.26 0.58 6.12
C LEU A 322 -30.28 -0.43 6.76
N ALA A 323 -28.98 -0.31 6.47
CA ALA A 323 -27.97 -1.17 7.09
C ALA A 323 -27.81 -0.89 8.58
N VAL A 324 -27.82 0.39 9.00
CA VAL A 324 -27.86 0.77 10.42
C VAL A 324 -29.06 0.13 11.12
N SER A 325 -30.25 0.22 10.52
CA SER A 325 -31.48 -0.35 11.09
C SER A 325 -31.42 -1.88 11.18
N ALA A 326 -30.82 -2.55 10.19
CA ALA A 326 -30.73 -4.01 10.16
C ALA A 326 -29.58 -4.59 11.00
N ARG A 327 -28.48 -3.84 11.19
CA ARG A 327 -27.19 -4.36 11.68
C ARG A 327 -26.57 -3.57 12.83
N GLY A 328 -27.16 -2.43 13.17
CA GLY A 328 -26.59 -1.47 14.11
C GLY A 328 -25.76 -0.41 13.40
N SER A 329 -24.93 -0.72 12.40
CA SER A 329 -23.99 0.26 11.81
C SER A 329 -23.76 0.07 10.32
N ALA A 330 -23.32 1.14 9.64
CA ALA A 330 -22.80 1.09 8.26
C ALA A 330 -21.48 1.87 8.16
N PHE A 331 -20.74 1.69 7.06
CA PHE A 331 -19.46 2.36 6.86
C PHE A 331 -19.31 2.96 5.46
N VAL A 332 -18.60 4.08 5.38
CA VAL A 332 -18.19 4.75 4.13
C VAL A 332 -16.66 4.78 4.09
N ALA A 333 -16.07 4.05 3.15
CA ALA A 333 -14.63 4.03 2.92
C ALA A 333 -14.27 4.89 1.69
N GLN A 334 -13.40 5.86 1.90
CA GLN A 334 -12.91 6.78 0.89
C GLN A 334 -11.51 6.38 0.46
N VAL A 335 -11.34 5.96 -0.80
CA VAL A 335 -10.01 5.67 -1.35
C VAL A 335 -9.36 6.99 -1.74
N THR A 336 -8.49 7.47 -0.86
CA THR A 336 -7.76 8.73 -1.00
C THR A 336 -6.31 8.46 -1.39
N SER A 337 -5.39 9.37 -1.11
CA SER A 337 -3.97 9.22 -1.40
C SER A 337 -3.11 9.99 -0.41
N ARG A 338 -1.92 9.44 -0.11
CA ARG A 338 -0.86 10.15 0.61
C ARG A 338 -0.55 11.51 0.00
N ILE A 339 -0.66 11.66 -1.33
CA ILE A 339 -0.40 12.96 -1.98
C ILE A 339 -1.40 14.04 -1.58
N GLY A 340 -2.59 13.66 -1.07
CA GLY A 340 -3.56 14.60 -0.51
C GLY A 340 -3.17 15.15 0.87
N SER A 341 -2.10 14.63 1.48
CA SER A 341 -1.53 15.17 2.71
C SER A 341 -0.83 16.50 2.45
N ILE A 342 -1.21 17.53 3.20
CA ILE A 342 -0.53 18.83 3.15
C ILE A 342 0.82 18.73 3.88
N SER A 343 0.84 18.05 5.02
CA SER A 343 2.02 17.91 5.87
C SER A 343 3.12 17.07 5.23
N ASP A 344 2.75 16.02 4.47
CA ASP A 344 3.69 15.15 3.73
C ASP A 344 4.11 15.77 2.37
N ASN A 345 3.65 16.98 2.03
CA ASN A 345 3.98 17.61 0.75
C ASN A 345 5.39 18.19 0.72
N SER A 346 6.39 17.34 0.48
CA SER A 346 7.77 17.78 0.22
C SER A 346 8.16 17.74 -1.26
N SER A 347 7.28 17.27 -2.16
CA SER A 347 7.59 17.02 -3.57
C SER A 347 7.02 18.06 -4.53
N GLY A 348 5.96 18.78 -4.14
CA GLY A 348 5.20 19.63 -5.06
C GLY A 348 4.48 18.83 -6.15
N GLY A 349 4.12 19.51 -7.25
CA GLY A 349 3.49 18.94 -8.45
C GLY A 349 2.09 18.36 -8.23
N ALA A 350 1.54 17.76 -9.30
CA ALA A 350 0.24 17.08 -9.29
C ALA A 350 -0.91 17.95 -8.76
N TYR A 351 -0.93 19.23 -9.11
CA TYR A 351 -1.74 20.27 -8.44
C TYR A 351 -3.21 19.89 -8.32
N ALA A 352 -3.87 19.53 -9.43
CA ALA A 352 -5.28 19.14 -9.46
C ALA A 352 -5.57 17.87 -8.62
N HIS A 353 -4.72 16.85 -8.77
CA HIS A 353 -4.89 15.59 -8.05
C HIS A 353 -4.65 15.75 -6.54
N ARG A 354 -3.59 16.47 -6.16
CA ARG A 354 -3.26 16.80 -4.76
C ARG A 354 -4.37 17.62 -4.12
N ALA A 355 -4.80 18.71 -4.75
CA ALA A 355 -5.87 19.56 -4.24
C ALA A 355 -7.19 18.79 -4.09
N SER A 356 -7.55 17.97 -5.07
CA SER A 356 -8.79 17.18 -5.00
C SER A 356 -8.75 16.08 -3.92
N LYS A 357 -7.62 15.41 -3.69
CA LYS A 357 -7.49 14.45 -2.58
C LYS A 357 -7.42 15.14 -1.21
N GLY A 358 -6.83 16.32 -1.12
CA GLY A 358 -6.93 17.17 0.09
C GLY A 358 -8.38 17.57 0.39
N ALA A 359 -9.14 17.98 -0.64
CA ALA A 359 -10.56 18.31 -0.50
C ALA A 359 -11.40 17.09 -0.08
N LEU A 360 -11.14 15.90 -0.64
CA LEU A 360 -11.76 14.65 -0.19
C LEU A 360 -11.51 14.40 1.30
N ASN A 361 -10.27 14.60 1.77
CA ASN A 361 -9.92 14.43 3.18
C ASN A 361 -10.74 15.39 4.07
N VAL A 362 -10.84 16.67 3.68
CA VAL A 362 -11.64 17.68 4.40
C VAL A 362 -13.12 17.32 4.41
N PHE A 363 -13.71 16.99 3.26
CA PHE A 363 -15.12 16.59 3.17
C PHE A 363 -15.41 15.35 4.03
N THR A 364 -14.49 14.38 4.04
CA THR A 364 -14.65 13.17 4.84
C THR A 364 -14.55 13.46 6.33
N LYS A 365 -13.74 14.44 6.75
CA LYS A 365 -13.71 14.89 8.15
C LYS A 365 -15.04 15.46 8.62
N SER A 366 -15.69 16.28 7.80
CA SER A 366 -17.04 16.77 8.10
C SER A 366 -18.06 15.63 8.09
N LEU A 367 -18.03 14.76 7.06
CA LEU A 367 -18.93 13.59 6.99
C LEU A 367 -18.80 12.69 8.21
N ALA A 368 -17.58 12.41 8.68
CA ALA A 368 -17.39 11.56 9.86
C ALA A 368 -18.11 12.12 11.09
N ILE A 369 -18.07 13.44 11.30
CA ILE A 369 -18.75 14.12 12.41
C ILE A 369 -20.27 14.09 12.21
N ASP A 370 -20.75 14.38 11.01
CA ASP A 370 -22.18 14.45 10.70
C ASP A 370 -22.88 13.07 10.73
N LEU A 371 -22.13 12.01 10.40
CA LEU A 371 -22.62 10.65 10.25
C LEU A 371 -22.46 9.78 11.49
N GLU A 372 -21.54 10.13 12.41
CA GLU A 372 -21.34 9.40 13.66
C GLU A 372 -22.63 9.27 14.50
N PRO A 373 -23.43 10.34 14.74
CA PRO A 373 -24.70 10.22 15.46
C PRO A 373 -25.74 9.34 14.77
N ARG A 374 -25.55 9.05 13.47
CA ARG A 374 -26.39 8.14 12.67
C ARG A 374 -25.85 6.71 12.66
N ASN A 375 -24.82 6.42 13.44
CA ASN A 375 -24.11 5.15 13.50
C ASN A 375 -23.49 4.72 12.15
N ILE A 376 -23.05 5.70 11.36
CA ILE A 376 -22.36 5.47 10.08
C ILE A 376 -20.92 5.97 10.20
N GLY A 377 -19.95 5.06 10.14
CA GLY A 377 -18.52 5.36 10.25
C GLY A 377 -17.91 5.78 8.93
N CYS A 378 -16.82 6.56 8.96
CA CYS A 378 -16.07 6.96 7.78
C CYS A 378 -14.59 6.57 7.88
N LEU A 379 -13.99 6.17 6.77
CA LEU A 379 -12.56 5.85 6.66
C LEU A 379 -11.89 6.60 5.53
N LEU A 380 -10.64 7.01 5.73
CA LEU A 380 -9.75 7.51 4.68
C LEU A 380 -8.61 6.50 4.47
N LEU A 381 -8.59 5.87 3.30
CA LEU A 381 -7.66 4.79 3.00
C LEU A 381 -6.73 5.20 1.86
N HIS A 382 -5.43 5.17 2.11
CA HIS A 382 -4.42 5.30 1.07
C HIS A 382 -3.99 3.90 0.59
N PRO A 383 -4.18 3.59 -0.71
CA PRO A 383 -3.95 2.25 -1.25
C PRO A 383 -2.48 1.93 -1.51
N GLY A 384 -1.54 2.84 -1.27
CA GLY A 384 -0.15 2.73 -1.74
C GLY A 384 0.01 3.13 -3.20
N ASN A 385 1.20 2.94 -3.75
CA ASN A 385 1.47 3.11 -5.18
C ASN A 385 1.12 1.82 -5.94
N VAL A 386 -0.15 1.67 -6.29
CA VAL A 386 -0.69 0.42 -6.83
C VAL A 386 -0.40 0.26 -8.32
N ASN A 387 -0.02 -0.94 -8.74
CA ASN A 387 0.25 -1.34 -10.12
C ASN A 387 -1.06 -1.40 -10.93
N THR A 388 -1.41 -0.29 -11.57
CA THR A 388 -2.64 -0.18 -12.36
C THR A 388 -2.39 0.70 -13.59
N ALA A 389 -3.36 0.74 -14.52
CA ALA A 389 -3.32 1.68 -15.62
C ALA A 389 -3.20 3.15 -15.18
N TYR A 390 -3.61 3.52 -13.95
CA TYR A 390 -3.42 4.87 -13.42
C TYR A 390 -1.93 5.20 -13.19
N SER A 391 -1.14 4.23 -12.73
CA SER A 391 0.30 4.37 -12.50
C SER A 391 1.13 3.91 -13.71
N ASN A 392 0.51 3.79 -14.89
CA ASN A 392 1.11 3.19 -16.09
C ASN A 392 1.75 1.83 -15.83
N PHE A 393 1.16 1.06 -14.92
CA PHE A 393 1.66 -0.24 -14.46
C PHE A 393 3.09 -0.21 -13.87
N ASN A 394 3.48 0.91 -13.26
CA ASN A 394 4.77 1.10 -12.58
C ASN A 394 4.61 1.17 -11.05
N GLY A 395 3.47 0.73 -10.52
CA GLY A 395 3.23 0.67 -9.09
C GLY A 395 4.11 -0.36 -8.39
N ALA A 396 4.42 -0.13 -7.12
CA ALA A 396 5.21 -1.04 -6.29
C ALA A 396 4.36 -2.09 -5.56
N VAL A 397 3.03 -1.94 -5.58
CA VAL A 397 2.06 -2.76 -4.83
C VAL A 397 1.06 -3.34 -5.80
N GLU A 398 0.76 -4.64 -5.72
CA GLU A 398 -0.28 -5.23 -6.55
C GLU A 398 -1.70 -4.86 -6.05
N PRO A 399 -2.70 -4.74 -6.96
CA PRO A 399 -4.06 -4.37 -6.56
C PRO A 399 -4.65 -5.26 -5.46
N GLU A 400 -4.43 -6.57 -5.54
CA GLU A 400 -4.92 -7.54 -4.56
C GLU A 400 -4.27 -7.32 -3.18
N GLU A 401 -2.97 -7.06 -3.11
CA GLU A 401 -2.25 -6.78 -1.85
C GLU A 401 -2.76 -5.48 -1.21
N SER A 402 -2.94 -4.44 -2.03
CA SER A 402 -3.50 -3.15 -1.60
C SER A 402 -4.89 -3.32 -0.98
N VAL A 403 -5.77 -4.04 -1.69
CA VAL A 403 -7.14 -4.29 -1.25
C VAL A 403 -7.19 -5.14 0.01
N GLU A 404 -6.41 -6.22 0.11
CA GLU A 404 -6.35 -7.03 1.34
C GLU A 404 -5.93 -6.22 2.57
N GLY A 405 -5.01 -5.26 2.39
CA GLY A 405 -4.65 -4.31 3.45
C GLY A 405 -5.82 -3.42 3.85
N MET A 406 -6.43 -2.75 2.87
CA MET A 406 -7.56 -1.86 3.11
C MET A 406 -8.77 -2.57 3.72
N THR A 407 -9.10 -3.78 3.28
CA THR A 407 -10.25 -4.54 3.81
C THR A 407 -10.01 -5.01 5.24
N ARG A 408 -8.76 -5.30 5.64
CA ARG A 408 -8.41 -5.53 7.06
C ARG A 408 -8.65 -4.30 7.91
N LEU A 409 -8.36 -3.10 7.40
CA LEU A 409 -8.63 -1.84 8.11
C LEU A 409 -10.13 -1.58 8.23
N ILE A 410 -10.88 -1.75 7.13
CA ILE A 410 -12.34 -1.64 7.12
C ILE A 410 -12.98 -2.62 8.11
N ALA A 411 -12.52 -3.87 8.16
CA ALA A 411 -13.07 -4.89 9.05
C ALA A 411 -12.82 -4.62 10.55
N ARG A 412 -11.81 -3.81 10.88
CA ARG A 412 -11.45 -3.45 12.27
C ARG A 412 -12.08 -2.14 12.73
N ALA A 413 -12.62 -1.36 11.81
CA ALA A 413 -13.19 -0.05 12.08
C ALA A 413 -14.38 -0.14 13.04
N LYS A 414 -14.47 0.83 13.95
CA LYS A 414 -15.57 0.98 14.89
C LYS A 414 -16.16 2.38 14.77
N ILE A 415 -17.44 2.49 15.11
CA ILE A 415 -18.07 3.80 15.28
C ILE A 415 -17.38 4.51 16.45
N GLY A 416 -17.11 5.81 16.28
CA GLY A 416 -16.39 6.63 17.26
C GLY A 416 -14.86 6.56 17.15
N ASP A 417 -14.30 5.70 16.29
CA ASP A 417 -12.87 5.76 15.98
C ASP A 417 -12.53 7.15 15.40
N PRO A 418 -11.42 7.79 15.84
CA PRO A 418 -11.03 9.06 15.28
C PRO A 418 -10.72 8.89 13.79
N LEU A 419 -11.26 9.78 12.95
CA LEU A 419 -10.92 9.76 11.53
C LEU A 419 -9.42 10.01 11.35
N GLN A 420 -8.76 9.05 10.71
CA GLN A 420 -7.35 9.09 10.35
C GLN A 420 -7.17 8.71 8.89
N LEU A 421 -6.13 9.25 8.27
CA LEU A 421 -5.68 8.84 6.94
C LEU A 421 -4.76 7.63 7.10
N LEU A 422 -5.22 6.44 6.69
CA LEU A 422 -4.52 5.18 6.98
C LEU A 422 -3.86 4.60 5.73
N HIS A 423 -2.58 4.22 5.84
CA HIS A 423 -1.89 3.46 4.80
C HIS A 423 -2.35 1.99 4.81
N PHE A 424 -2.65 1.41 3.64
CA PHE A 424 -3.21 0.05 3.50
C PHE A 424 -2.43 -1.06 4.22
N GLY A 425 -1.10 -0.92 4.35
CA GLY A 425 -0.19 -1.94 4.90
C GLY A 425 -0.54 -2.37 6.33
N LYS A 426 0.03 -1.70 7.34
CA LYS A 426 -0.26 -1.96 8.76
C LYS A 426 -1.30 -1.00 9.36
N GLY A 427 -1.85 -0.09 8.56
CA GLY A 427 -2.69 1.01 9.07
C GLY A 427 -1.87 2.16 9.65
N ASP A 428 -0.64 2.37 9.16
CA ASP A 428 0.17 3.50 9.59
C ASP A 428 -0.57 4.80 9.29
N VAL A 429 -0.63 5.69 10.29
CA VAL A 429 -1.28 7.00 10.15
C VAL A 429 -0.40 7.88 9.27
N ILE A 430 -1.02 8.51 8.28
CA ILE A 430 -0.43 9.53 7.44
C ILE A 430 -0.96 10.88 7.94
N ASP A 431 -0.07 11.85 8.08
CA ASP A 431 -0.45 13.20 8.50
C ASP A 431 -1.40 13.86 7.50
N TRP A 432 -2.20 14.80 7.99
CA TRP A 432 -3.18 15.54 7.18
C TRP A 432 -2.58 16.39 6.08
#